data_AF-W0ZDR3-F1
#
_entry.id   AF-W0ZDR3-F1
#
_cell.length_a   1.000
_cell.length_b   1.000
_cell.length_c   1.000
_cell.angle_alpha   90.00
_cell.angle_beta   90.00
_cell.angle_gamma   90.00
#
_symmetry.space_group_name_H-M   'P 1'
#
loop_
_entity.id
_entity.type
_entity.pdbx_description
1 polymer ?
#
loop_
_entity_poly.entity_id
_entity_poly.type
_entity_poly.pdbx_seq_one_letter_code
_entity_poly.pdbx_strand_id
1 'polypeptide(L)'
;MRVVPSRSLSVSKGARLGALLVAVLATGLALTACAPSDPRPGALPPGVSVELIQLRSDVIDRAAQVRLVNAGEDDLVITGLEIVDPRFEAPIVRDKRAQVASGRTLDIRIALPPVVCDADAEADAATIELEYEVNGRASIAEASIPDPLAFIPLLHQKECLRERLADVAVMSWSGFEPSDAPAPAHLTLEIAPSGGGGAALVETVETTPLLMFDAAGAAPFVVDAEIGGSGSPQQVRVPLVPLRCDPHAVMEDKRGTIFDATVEVDGVTGVVEVAASAEVKGEVLAWVADWCGFGG
;
A
#
# COMPACT_ATOMS: atom_id res chain seq x y z
N MET A 1 -62.33 -1.57 38.51
CA MET A 1 -60.92 -1.70 38.08
C MET A 1 -60.11 -0.70 38.87
N ARG A 2 -59.03 -1.18 39.51
CA ARG A 2 -58.30 -0.47 40.58
C ARG A 2 -57.54 0.75 40.04
N VAL A 3 -57.67 1.86 40.79
CA VAL A 3 -56.74 3.00 40.80
C VAL A 3 -56.37 3.20 42.27
N VAL A 4 -55.07 3.19 42.60
CA VAL A 4 -54.55 3.83 43.81
C VAL A 4 -53.13 4.33 43.52
N PRO A 5 -52.86 5.63 43.71
CA PRO A 5 -51.51 6.17 43.80
C PRO A 5 -51.11 6.53 45.25
N SER A 6 -49.79 6.64 45.44
CA SER A 6 -49.02 7.50 46.34
C SER A 6 -49.33 7.51 47.86
N ARG A 7 -48.30 7.26 48.67
CA ARG A 7 -47.55 8.30 49.42
C ARG A 7 -46.45 7.71 50.30
N SER A 8 -45.46 8.57 50.54
CA SER A 8 -44.18 8.40 51.22
C SER A 8 -44.22 8.71 52.73
N LEU A 9 -43.05 8.54 53.38
CA LEU A 9 -42.60 8.97 54.73
C LEU A 9 -42.92 7.95 55.85
N SER A 10 -42.11 7.70 56.89
CA SER A 10 -40.82 8.23 57.38
C SER A 10 -40.40 7.42 58.64
N VAL A 11 -39.09 7.10 58.76
CA VAL A 11 -38.17 7.17 59.93
C VAL A 11 -38.56 6.60 61.32
N SER A 12 -37.70 5.73 61.89
CA SER A 12 -37.01 5.88 63.22
C SER A 12 -36.18 4.62 63.57
N LYS A 13 -34.84 4.71 63.71
CA LYS A 13 -33.99 4.81 64.94
C LYS A 13 -33.84 3.55 65.82
N GLY A 14 -32.58 3.28 66.21
CA GLY A 14 -32.18 2.53 67.42
C GLY A 14 -31.37 1.26 67.12
N ALA A 15 -30.03 1.24 67.16
CA ALA A 15 -29.08 1.32 68.28
C ALA A 15 -28.76 -0.04 68.97
N ARG A 16 -27.53 -0.49 68.70
CA ARG A 16 -26.52 -1.12 69.58
C ARG A 16 -26.84 -2.39 70.41
N LEU A 17 -25.93 -3.36 70.30
CA LEU A 17 -25.06 -3.97 71.34
C LEU A 17 -24.98 -5.50 71.18
N GLY A 18 -23.77 -6.05 71.31
CA GLY A 18 -23.59 -7.48 71.62
C GLY A 18 -22.38 -8.11 70.94
N ALA A 19 -21.21 -7.99 71.56
CA ALA A 19 -20.04 -8.81 71.26
C ALA A 19 -20.25 -10.26 71.71
N LEU A 20 -19.70 -11.25 70.99
CA LEU A 20 -18.87 -12.34 71.54
C LEU A 20 -18.43 -13.34 70.45
N LEU A 21 -17.27 -13.97 70.71
CA LEU A 21 -16.83 -15.32 70.27
C LEU A 21 -16.05 -15.52 68.95
N VAL A 22 -14.75 -15.21 69.09
CA VAL A 22 -13.52 -15.92 68.66
C VAL A 22 -13.63 -17.31 67.98
N ALA A 23 -12.93 -17.38 66.84
CA ALA A 23 -12.17 -18.49 66.21
C ALA A 23 -12.90 -19.65 65.51
N VAL A 24 -12.97 -19.60 64.17
CA VAL A 24 -12.92 -20.77 63.29
C VAL A 24 -12.26 -20.41 61.93
N LEU A 25 -11.21 -21.16 61.59
CA LEU A 25 -10.57 -21.40 60.28
C LEU A 25 -9.74 -20.29 59.60
N ALA A 26 -8.44 -20.38 59.86
CA ALA A 26 -7.36 -20.00 58.95
C ALA A 26 -7.34 -20.91 57.71
N THR A 27 -7.90 -20.43 56.59
CA THR A 27 -7.64 -20.98 55.24
C THR A 27 -8.06 -19.97 54.15
N GLY A 28 -7.70 -18.70 54.33
CA GLY A 28 -7.74 -17.72 53.23
C GLY A 28 -6.51 -17.94 52.36
N LEU A 29 -6.58 -18.92 51.46
CA LEU A 29 -5.56 -19.17 50.45
C LEU A 29 -5.20 -17.86 49.76
N ALA A 30 -3.92 -17.52 49.82
CA ALA A 30 -3.26 -16.64 48.88
C ALA A 30 -3.36 -17.27 47.48
N LEU A 31 -4.49 -17.06 46.80
CA LEU A 31 -4.58 -17.16 45.35
C LEU A 31 -4.03 -15.85 44.80
N THR A 32 -2.71 -15.66 44.96
CA THR A 32 -1.96 -14.78 44.08
C THR A 32 -2.07 -15.42 42.70
N ALA A 33 -3.01 -14.91 41.90
CA ALA A 33 -3.16 -15.29 40.51
C ALA A 33 -1.81 -15.11 39.81
N CYS A 34 -1.16 -16.21 39.46
CA CYS A 34 -0.18 -16.21 38.37
C CYS A 34 -0.98 -15.92 37.10
N ALA A 35 -1.26 -14.65 36.83
CA ALA A 35 -1.56 -14.26 35.47
C ALA A 35 -0.32 -14.64 34.63
N PRO A 36 -0.47 -15.42 33.54
CA PRO A 36 0.62 -15.60 32.61
C PRO A 36 1.03 -14.19 32.15
N SER A 37 2.23 -13.77 32.54
CA SER A 37 2.84 -12.56 31.99
C SER A 37 3.16 -12.87 30.53
N ASP A 38 2.58 -12.11 29.61
CA ASP A 38 2.89 -12.24 28.19
C ASP A 38 4.41 -12.19 28.00
N PRO A 39 4.98 -13.05 27.12
CA PRO A 39 6.41 -13.03 26.84
C PRO A 39 6.80 -11.62 26.43
N ARG A 40 7.72 -10.99 27.16
CA ARG A 40 8.22 -9.68 26.75
C ARG A 40 9.12 -9.86 25.52
N PRO A 41 8.93 -9.04 24.48
CA PRO A 41 9.80 -9.07 23.32
C PRO A 41 11.27 -8.82 23.71
N GLY A 42 12.16 -9.63 23.15
CA GLY A 42 13.61 -9.46 23.24
C GLY A 42 14.18 -8.79 21.99
N ALA A 43 15.51 -8.77 21.87
CA ALA A 43 16.16 -8.46 20.59
C ALA A 43 16.13 -9.69 19.67
N LEU A 44 16.35 -9.46 18.36
CA LEU A 44 16.57 -10.56 17.41
C LEU A 44 17.70 -11.50 17.87
N PRO A 45 17.63 -12.80 17.57
CA PRO A 45 18.70 -13.74 17.88
C PRO A 45 20.05 -13.30 17.28
N PRO A 46 21.18 -13.61 17.94
CA PRO A 46 22.50 -13.26 17.41
C PRO A 46 22.70 -13.79 15.99
N GLY A 47 23.17 -12.91 15.08
CA GLY A 47 23.38 -13.26 13.67
C GLY A 47 22.12 -13.24 12.81
N VAL A 48 20.94 -12.91 13.37
CA VAL A 48 19.71 -12.74 12.61
C VAL A 48 19.48 -11.27 12.28
N SER A 49 19.19 -10.98 11.01
CA SER A 49 18.80 -9.64 10.54
C SER A 49 17.55 -9.70 9.68
N VAL A 50 16.81 -8.59 9.68
CA VAL A 50 15.59 -8.40 8.90
C VAL A 50 15.66 -7.10 8.14
N GLU A 51 15.15 -7.07 6.91
CA GLU A 51 14.97 -5.88 6.10
C GLU A 51 13.73 -6.04 5.21
N LEU A 52 13.16 -4.91 4.80
CA LEU A 52 12.11 -4.88 3.80
C LEU A 52 12.73 -4.85 2.41
N ILE A 53 12.17 -5.66 1.51
CA ILE A 53 12.47 -5.63 0.09
C ILE A 53 11.16 -5.65 -0.71
N GLN A 54 11.22 -5.17 -1.95
CA GLN A 54 10.12 -5.32 -2.90
C GLN A 54 10.66 -5.78 -4.24
N LEU A 55 10.19 -6.92 -4.73
CA LEU A 55 10.49 -7.37 -6.09
C LEU A 55 9.53 -6.71 -7.07
N ARG A 56 9.93 -6.63 -8.34
CA ARG A 56 9.07 -6.08 -9.41
C ARG A 56 7.72 -6.78 -9.52
N SER A 57 7.66 -8.08 -9.24
CA SER A 57 6.41 -8.86 -9.21
C SER A 57 5.51 -8.51 -8.03
N ASP A 58 6.08 -7.99 -6.94
CA ASP A 58 5.33 -7.66 -5.72
C ASP A 58 4.55 -6.35 -5.89
N VAL A 59 5.07 -5.42 -6.71
CA VAL A 59 4.44 -4.11 -6.98
C VAL A 59 3.01 -4.28 -7.51
N ILE A 60 2.80 -5.21 -8.45
CA ILE A 60 1.50 -5.44 -9.10
C ILE A 60 0.44 -5.88 -8.09
N ASP A 61 0.84 -6.72 -7.14
CA ASP A 61 -0.05 -7.31 -6.14
C ASP A 61 -0.08 -6.49 -4.84
N ARG A 62 0.51 -5.28 -4.83
CA ARG A 62 0.63 -4.42 -3.64
C ARG A 62 1.23 -5.17 -2.44
N ALA A 63 2.32 -5.87 -2.71
CA ALA A 63 3.03 -6.70 -1.75
C ALA A 63 4.46 -6.21 -1.53
N ALA A 64 5.09 -6.73 -0.48
CA ALA A 64 6.52 -6.62 -0.20
C ALA A 64 7.00 -7.93 0.42
N GLN A 65 8.28 -8.01 0.79
CA GLN A 65 8.82 -9.16 1.50
C GLN A 65 9.69 -8.72 2.66
N VAL A 66 9.61 -9.48 3.76
CA VAL A 66 10.58 -9.43 4.85
C VAL A 66 11.70 -10.38 4.48
N ARG A 67 12.87 -9.84 4.16
CA ARG A 67 14.08 -10.64 4.00
C ARG A 67 14.67 -10.90 5.38
N LEU A 68 14.69 -12.17 5.76
CA LEU A 68 15.29 -12.64 6.98
C LEU A 68 16.58 -13.40 6.66
N VAL A 69 17.70 -12.92 7.18
CA VAL A 69 19.00 -13.59 7.08
C VAL A 69 19.33 -14.22 8.42
N ASN A 70 19.53 -15.53 8.44
CA ASN A 70 20.00 -16.27 9.60
C ASN A 70 21.49 -16.60 9.44
N ALA A 71 22.37 -15.75 9.95
CA ALA A 71 23.79 -16.03 10.07
C ALA A 71 24.18 -16.63 11.44
N GLY A 72 23.18 -17.02 12.25
CA GLY A 72 23.38 -17.73 13.51
C GLY A 72 23.67 -19.22 13.31
N GLU A 73 23.88 -19.94 14.42
CA GLU A 73 24.26 -21.36 14.41
C GLU A 73 23.05 -22.32 14.45
N ASP A 74 21.90 -21.84 14.92
CA ASP A 74 20.67 -22.63 15.05
C ASP A 74 19.70 -22.35 13.90
N ASP A 75 18.87 -23.34 13.58
CA ASP A 75 17.71 -23.15 12.72
C ASP A 75 16.65 -22.31 13.46
N LEU A 76 16.05 -21.35 12.74
CA LEU A 76 14.91 -20.59 13.21
C LEU A 76 13.64 -21.08 12.54
N VAL A 77 12.58 -21.19 13.32
CA VAL A 77 11.22 -21.37 12.79
C VAL A 77 10.40 -20.15 13.12
N ILE A 78 10.07 -19.35 12.11
CA ILE A 78 9.19 -18.20 12.24
C ILE A 78 7.76 -18.73 12.35
N THR A 79 7.01 -18.27 13.34
CA THR A 79 5.61 -18.67 13.56
C THR A 79 4.63 -17.57 13.19
N GLY A 80 5.05 -16.32 13.36
CA GLY A 80 4.28 -15.13 13.09
C GLY A 80 5.17 -13.90 12.92
N LEU A 81 4.64 -12.87 12.30
CA LEU A 81 5.21 -11.52 12.37
C LEU A 81 4.10 -10.48 12.32
N GLU A 82 4.38 -9.34 12.94
CA GLU A 82 3.60 -8.11 12.85
C GLU A 82 4.55 -6.96 12.54
N ILE A 83 4.22 -6.14 11.53
CA ILE A 83 4.98 -4.93 11.20
C ILE A 83 4.07 -3.72 11.39
N VAL A 84 4.59 -2.72 12.09
CA VAL A 84 3.93 -1.44 12.32
C VAL A 84 4.71 -0.35 11.60
N ASP A 85 4.01 0.39 10.75
CA ASP A 85 4.49 1.60 10.10
C ASP A 85 3.36 2.63 10.10
N PRO A 86 3.58 3.86 10.58
CA PRO A 86 2.52 4.86 10.70
C PRO A 86 1.93 5.31 9.35
N ARG A 87 2.60 5.00 8.23
CA ARG A 87 2.11 5.31 6.88
C ARG A 87 1.04 4.34 6.39
N PHE A 88 0.73 3.27 7.12
CA PHE A 88 -0.32 2.32 6.77
C PHE A 88 -1.52 2.39 7.74
N GLU A 89 -2.72 2.13 7.22
CA GLU A 89 -3.98 2.16 8.00
C GLU A 89 -4.06 1.07 9.09
N ALA A 90 -3.28 0.01 8.95
CA ALA A 90 -3.28 -1.13 9.86
C ALA A 90 -1.89 -1.77 9.95
N PRO A 91 -1.60 -2.55 11.01
CA PRO A 91 -0.42 -3.41 11.04
C PRO A 91 -0.43 -4.47 9.94
N ILE A 92 0.74 -4.83 9.45
CA ILE A 92 0.94 -5.96 8.53
C ILE A 92 1.13 -7.23 9.35
N VAL A 93 0.15 -8.14 9.33
CA VAL A 93 0.18 -9.38 10.12
C VAL A 93 0.35 -10.60 9.22
N ARG A 94 1.18 -11.55 9.65
CA ARG A 94 1.41 -12.81 8.93
C ARG A 94 1.61 -14.00 9.87
N ASP A 95 0.55 -14.77 10.07
CA ASP A 95 0.57 -15.98 10.91
C ASP A 95 0.80 -17.24 10.08
N LYS A 96 2.04 -17.43 9.60
CA LYS A 96 2.39 -18.64 8.84
C LYS A 96 3.78 -19.13 9.20
N ARG A 97 3.83 -20.40 9.60
CA ARG A 97 5.07 -21.10 9.93
C ARG A 97 6.00 -21.17 8.72
N ALA A 98 7.26 -20.78 8.91
CA ALA A 98 8.33 -20.90 7.92
C ALA A 98 9.66 -21.18 8.61
N GLN A 99 10.50 -22.05 8.02
CA GLN A 99 11.81 -22.37 8.57
C GLN A 99 12.91 -21.68 7.78
N VAL A 100 13.90 -21.14 8.49
CA VAL A 100 15.14 -20.60 7.94
C VAL A 100 16.31 -21.28 8.63
N ALA A 101 16.96 -22.18 7.90
CA ALA A 101 18.11 -22.90 8.43
C ALA A 101 19.30 -21.96 8.70
N SER A 102 20.23 -22.41 9.55
CA SER A 102 21.50 -21.70 9.77
C SER A 102 22.24 -21.42 8.44
N GLY A 103 22.76 -20.20 8.30
CA GLY A 103 23.46 -19.73 7.10
C GLY A 103 22.57 -19.50 5.88
N ARG A 104 21.24 -19.40 6.07
CA ARG A 104 20.27 -19.21 4.98
C ARG A 104 19.53 -17.88 5.07
N THR A 105 18.97 -17.50 3.94
CA THR A 105 18.03 -16.38 3.79
C THR A 105 16.66 -16.92 3.43
N LEU A 106 15.62 -16.31 3.99
CA LEU A 106 14.23 -16.55 3.68
C LEU A 106 13.56 -15.20 3.41
N ASP A 107 12.87 -15.09 2.28
CA ASP A 107 12.04 -13.92 1.99
C ASP A 107 10.56 -14.28 2.25
N ILE A 108 9.95 -13.61 3.23
CA ILE A 108 8.56 -13.83 3.65
C ILE A 108 7.68 -12.76 3.00
N ARG A 109 6.86 -13.17 2.05
CA ARG A 109 5.93 -12.27 1.38
C ARG A 109 4.80 -11.80 2.31
N ILE A 110 4.56 -10.49 2.27
CA ILE A 110 3.55 -9.75 3.04
C ILE A 110 2.68 -8.90 2.10
N ALA A 111 1.43 -8.66 2.51
CA ALA A 111 0.52 -7.75 1.82
C ALA A 111 0.57 -6.38 2.51
N LEU A 112 0.62 -5.29 1.73
CA LEU A 112 0.66 -3.94 2.27
C LEU A 112 -0.79 -3.43 2.47
N PRO A 113 -1.16 -2.88 3.64
CA PRO A 113 -2.44 -2.20 3.89
C PRO A 113 -2.50 -0.85 3.17
N PRO A 114 -3.68 -0.23 2.99
CA PRO A 114 -3.81 1.12 2.43
C PRO A 114 -2.91 2.13 3.17
N VAL A 115 -2.45 3.16 2.45
CA VAL A 115 -1.63 4.22 3.06
C VAL A 115 -2.50 5.25 3.77
N VAL A 116 -1.95 5.93 4.78
CA VAL A 116 -2.57 7.07 5.47
C VAL A 116 -1.94 8.35 4.97
N CYS A 117 -2.66 9.15 4.18
CA CYS A 117 -2.06 10.30 3.50
C CYS A 117 -1.75 11.50 4.38
N ASP A 118 -2.35 11.57 5.57
CA ASP A 118 -2.02 12.55 6.61
C ASP A 118 -0.80 12.14 7.47
N ALA A 119 -0.27 10.93 7.28
CA ALA A 119 0.92 10.47 7.98
C ALA A 119 2.19 11.14 7.44
N ASP A 120 3.21 11.25 8.30
CA ASP A 120 4.53 11.73 7.90
C ASP A 120 5.19 10.74 6.93
N ALA A 121 5.50 11.22 5.71
CA ALA A 121 6.13 10.41 4.67
C ALA A 121 7.57 10.01 5.06
N GLU A 122 8.25 10.85 5.84
CA GLU A 122 9.62 10.67 6.32
C GLU A 122 9.69 10.07 7.73
N ALA A 123 8.62 9.37 8.14
CA ALA A 123 8.58 8.65 9.39
C ALA A 123 9.78 7.69 9.54
N ASP A 124 10.16 7.44 10.79
CA ASP A 124 11.20 6.48 11.15
C ASP A 124 10.95 5.09 10.53
N ALA A 125 12.01 4.28 10.48
CA ALA A 125 11.91 2.90 10.00
C ALA A 125 10.80 2.13 10.72
N ALA A 126 10.04 1.34 9.96
CA ALA A 126 9.02 0.46 10.50
C ALA A 126 9.60 -0.44 11.61
N THR A 127 8.73 -0.89 12.51
CA THR A 127 9.09 -1.87 13.55
C THR A 127 8.46 -3.21 13.24
N ILE A 128 9.17 -4.29 13.55
CA ILE A 128 8.69 -5.66 13.42
C ILE A 128 8.71 -6.33 14.78
N GLU A 129 7.59 -6.98 15.13
CA GLU A 129 7.52 -8.04 16.12
C GLU A 129 7.60 -9.38 15.39
N LEU A 130 8.59 -10.19 15.73
CA LEU A 130 8.86 -11.49 15.12
C LEU A 130 8.64 -12.59 16.16
N GLU A 131 7.67 -13.46 15.90
CA GLU A 131 7.48 -14.68 16.69
C GLU A 131 8.28 -15.82 16.07
N TYR A 132 9.08 -16.52 16.88
CA TYR A 132 9.92 -17.59 16.39
C TYR A 132 10.17 -18.68 17.43
N GLU A 133 10.61 -19.84 16.97
CA GLU A 133 11.09 -20.93 17.79
C GLU A 133 12.56 -21.25 17.45
N VAL A 134 13.37 -21.48 18.49
CA VAL A 134 14.71 -22.06 18.39
C VAL A 134 14.74 -23.31 19.24
N ASN A 135 15.16 -24.44 18.66
CA ASN A 135 15.22 -25.73 19.36
C ASN A 135 13.89 -26.09 20.09
N GLY A 136 12.75 -25.74 19.47
CA GLY A 136 11.40 -25.99 19.99
C GLY A 136 10.93 -25.06 21.11
N ARG A 137 11.69 -24.01 21.44
CA ARG A 137 11.31 -22.98 22.41
C ARG A 137 10.83 -21.72 21.71
N ALA A 138 9.58 -21.35 21.94
CA ALA A 138 8.99 -20.11 21.43
C ALA A 138 9.60 -18.86 22.09
N SER A 139 9.74 -17.79 21.33
CA SER A 139 10.24 -16.48 21.74
C SER A 139 9.69 -15.40 20.80
N ILE A 140 9.72 -14.15 21.28
CA ILE A 140 9.28 -12.97 20.54
C ILE A 140 10.45 -12.00 20.52
N ALA A 141 10.72 -11.39 19.37
CA ALA A 141 11.72 -10.34 19.21
C ALA A 141 11.11 -9.08 18.58
N GLU A 142 11.55 -7.92 19.04
CA GLU A 142 11.26 -6.63 18.43
C GLU A 142 12.53 -6.05 17.80
N ALA A 143 12.39 -5.44 16.63
CA ALA A 143 13.46 -4.70 15.96
C ALA A 143 12.91 -3.62 15.02
N SER A 144 13.73 -2.63 14.69
CA SER A 144 13.51 -1.82 13.49
C SER A 144 13.76 -2.68 12.26
N ILE A 145 12.93 -2.53 11.23
CA ILE A 145 13.09 -3.18 9.94
C ILE A 145 13.43 -2.13 8.87
N PRO A 146 14.70 -2.03 8.44
CA PRO A 146 15.11 -1.07 7.42
C PRO A 146 14.40 -1.32 6.09
N ASP A 147 14.17 -0.25 5.35
CA ASP A 147 13.77 -0.26 3.93
C ASP A 147 14.90 0.38 3.10
N PRO A 148 15.93 -0.39 2.71
CA PRO A 148 17.12 0.16 2.06
C PRO A 148 16.87 0.81 0.70
N LEU A 149 15.72 0.49 0.07
CA LEU A 149 15.32 1.04 -1.23
C LEU A 149 14.25 2.13 -1.11
N ALA A 150 13.83 2.46 0.12
CA ALA A 150 12.82 3.47 0.40
C ALA A 150 11.51 3.26 -0.38
N PHE A 151 11.09 2.01 -0.62
CA PHE A 151 9.86 1.75 -1.37
C PHE A 151 8.59 2.12 -0.58
N ILE A 152 8.58 2.10 0.76
CA ILE A 152 7.42 2.54 1.55
C ILE A 152 7.20 4.05 1.39
N PRO A 153 8.21 4.94 1.62
CA PRO A 153 8.05 6.37 1.34
C PRO A 153 7.57 6.66 -0.09
N LEU A 154 8.15 5.96 -1.09
CA LEU A 154 7.77 6.13 -2.49
C LEU A 154 6.34 5.65 -2.77
N LEU A 155 5.91 4.55 -2.15
CA LEU A 155 4.53 4.06 -2.24
C LEU A 155 3.54 5.07 -1.64
N HIS A 156 3.84 5.58 -0.44
CA HIS A 156 3.04 6.60 0.24
C HIS A 156 2.90 7.86 -0.60
N GLN A 157 4.02 8.41 -1.08
CA GLN A 157 4.01 9.60 -1.94
C GLN A 157 3.15 9.38 -3.19
N LYS A 158 3.30 8.25 -3.87
CA LYS A 158 2.57 7.93 -5.09
C LYS A 158 1.07 7.76 -4.85
N GLU A 159 0.68 6.94 -3.87
CA GLU A 159 -0.73 6.68 -3.59
C GLU A 159 -1.44 7.94 -3.09
N CYS A 160 -0.78 8.75 -2.26
CA CYS A 160 -1.36 9.99 -1.75
C CYS A 160 -1.41 11.13 -2.76
N LEU A 161 -0.46 11.19 -3.71
CA LEU A 161 -0.60 12.10 -4.85
C LEU A 161 -1.81 11.71 -5.71
N ARG A 162 -2.00 10.40 -5.94
CA ARG A 162 -3.14 9.90 -6.72
C ARG A 162 -4.48 10.22 -6.04
N GLU A 163 -4.54 10.10 -4.71
CA GLU A 163 -5.73 10.47 -3.93
C GLU A 163 -6.03 11.97 -4.03
N ARG A 164 -5.02 12.82 -3.77
CA ARG A 164 -5.17 14.28 -3.92
C ARG A 164 -5.60 14.68 -5.34
N LEU A 165 -5.01 14.06 -6.36
CA LEU A 165 -5.43 14.30 -7.73
C LEU A 165 -6.89 13.91 -7.93
N ALA A 166 -7.32 12.75 -7.43
CA ALA A 166 -8.69 12.27 -7.59
C ALA A 166 -9.74 13.18 -6.95
N ASP A 167 -9.40 13.92 -5.89
CA ASP A 167 -10.27 14.96 -5.32
C ASP A 167 -10.49 16.14 -6.27
N VAL A 168 -9.50 16.47 -7.09
CA VAL A 168 -9.57 17.58 -8.07
C VAL A 168 -10.13 17.10 -9.40
N ALA A 169 -9.54 16.05 -9.99
CA ALA A 169 -9.86 15.58 -11.32
C ALA A 169 -9.58 14.08 -11.52
N VAL A 170 -10.28 13.49 -12.48
CA VAL A 170 -10.01 12.14 -12.99
C VAL A 170 -9.37 12.24 -14.37
N MET A 171 -8.27 11.52 -14.55
CA MET A 171 -7.59 11.37 -15.84
C MET A 171 -7.94 10.02 -16.47
N SER A 172 -8.24 10.01 -17.76
CA SER A 172 -8.48 8.78 -18.51
C SER A 172 -8.15 8.92 -19.99
N TRP A 173 -7.86 7.80 -20.65
CA TRP A 173 -7.76 7.76 -22.10
C TRP A 173 -9.15 7.47 -22.69
N SER A 174 -9.81 8.49 -23.24
CA SER A 174 -11.23 8.45 -23.62
C SER A 174 -11.48 8.06 -25.08
N GLY A 175 -10.44 8.04 -25.91
CA GLY A 175 -10.55 7.61 -27.31
C GLY A 175 -9.21 7.41 -27.99
N PHE A 176 -9.23 6.63 -29.07
CA PHE A 176 -8.07 6.35 -29.91
C PHE A 176 -8.43 6.55 -31.39
N GLU A 177 -7.56 7.25 -32.11
CA GLU A 177 -7.69 7.56 -33.53
C GLU A 177 -6.49 6.95 -34.29
N PRO A 178 -6.63 5.75 -34.87
CA PRO A 178 -5.56 5.09 -35.60
C PRO A 178 -5.24 5.82 -36.90
N SER A 179 -4.05 5.56 -37.43
CA SER A 179 -3.53 6.12 -38.68
C SER A 179 -2.63 5.12 -39.40
N ASP A 180 -2.45 5.29 -40.70
CA ASP A 180 -1.49 4.50 -41.48
C ASP A 180 -0.06 4.98 -41.26
N ALA A 181 0.89 4.05 -41.24
CA ALA A 181 2.31 4.37 -41.17
C ALA A 181 2.74 5.23 -42.39
N PRO A 182 3.57 6.28 -42.21
CA PRO A 182 4.24 6.69 -40.98
C PRO A 182 3.54 7.84 -40.21
N ALA A 183 2.27 8.14 -40.51
CA ALA A 183 1.56 9.26 -39.87
C ALA A 183 1.18 8.90 -38.43
N PRO A 184 1.41 9.73 -37.40
CA PRO A 184 1.10 9.37 -36.02
C PRO A 184 -0.40 9.15 -35.78
N ALA A 185 -0.71 8.14 -34.96
CA ALA A 185 -2.05 7.95 -34.40
C ALA A 185 -2.25 8.92 -33.24
N HIS A 186 -3.44 9.01 -32.67
CA HIS A 186 -3.68 9.90 -31.54
C HIS A 186 -4.52 9.23 -30.45
N LEU A 187 -4.14 9.50 -29.21
CA LEU A 187 -4.85 9.09 -28.01
C LEU A 187 -5.38 10.34 -27.31
N THR A 188 -6.65 10.32 -26.93
CA THR A 188 -7.28 11.47 -26.27
C THR A 188 -7.18 11.29 -24.76
N LEU A 189 -6.36 12.13 -24.12
CA LEU A 189 -6.35 12.28 -22.67
C LEU A 189 -7.52 13.17 -22.27
N GLU A 190 -8.47 12.62 -21.51
CA GLU A 190 -9.52 13.39 -20.87
C GLU A 190 -9.16 13.67 -19.41
N ILE A 191 -9.29 14.93 -19.02
CA ILE A 191 -9.08 15.43 -17.66
C ILE A 191 -10.40 16.03 -17.20
N ALA A 192 -11.15 15.28 -16.39
CA ALA A 192 -12.50 15.64 -15.95
C ALA A 192 -12.51 16.11 -14.48
N PRO A 193 -13.06 17.29 -14.15
CA PRO A 193 -13.21 17.71 -12.76
C PRO A 193 -14.02 16.72 -11.92
N SER A 194 -13.57 16.46 -10.69
CA SER A 194 -14.20 15.52 -9.75
C SER A 194 -15.27 16.15 -8.86
N GLY A 195 -15.37 17.48 -8.81
CA GLY A 195 -16.29 18.22 -7.94
C GLY A 195 -15.71 18.65 -6.60
N GLY A 196 -14.46 18.28 -6.28
CA GLY A 196 -13.77 18.67 -5.05
C GLY A 196 -13.18 20.09 -5.09
N GLY A 197 -12.39 20.42 -4.08
CA GLY A 197 -11.63 21.67 -4.01
C GLY A 197 -10.22 21.50 -4.57
N GLY A 198 -9.52 22.63 -4.79
CA GLY A 198 -8.11 22.62 -5.21
C GLY A 198 -7.93 22.78 -6.73
N ALA A 199 -6.66 22.75 -7.14
CA ALA A 199 -6.23 22.83 -8.53
C ALA A 199 -5.11 21.83 -8.79
N ALA A 200 -5.09 21.30 -10.01
CA ALA A 200 -4.06 20.42 -10.50
C ALA A 200 -3.53 20.93 -11.85
N LEU A 201 -2.25 20.76 -12.08
CA LEU A 201 -1.59 20.97 -13.36
C LEU A 201 -1.15 19.60 -13.88
N VAL A 202 -1.57 19.24 -15.09
CA VAL A 202 -0.99 18.11 -15.83
C VAL A 202 0.10 18.67 -16.73
N GLU A 203 1.36 18.41 -16.37
CA GLU A 203 2.51 19.00 -17.05
C GLU A 203 2.88 18.21 -18.29
N THR A 204 3.12 16.91 -18.11
CA THR A 204 3.67 16.04 -19.15
C THR A 204 3.08 14.63 -19.12
N VAL A 205 3.19 13.94 -20.24
CA VAL A 205 3.00 12.48 -20.34
C VAL A 205 4.28 11.85 -20.88
N GLU A 206 4.75 10.80 -20.22
CA GLU A 206 5.97 10.06 -20.57
C GLU A 206 5.72 8.96 -21.61
N THR A 207 6.76 8.59 -22.34
CA THR A 207 6.71 7.45 -23.26
C THR A 207 6.51 6.14 -22.50
N THR A 208 5.98 5.12 -23.17
CA THR A 208 5.87 3.77 -22.61
C THR A 208 6.91 2.84 -23.23
N PRO A 209 7.09 1.60 -22.72
CA PRO A 209 7.94 0.60 -23.38
C PRO A 209 7.53 0.21 -24.81
N LEU A 210 6.36 0.65 -25.28
CA LEU A 210 5.79 0.34 -26.58
C LEU A 210 5.55 1.59 -27.45
N LEU A 211 5.27 2.74 -26.84
CA LEU A 211 4.75 3.93 -27.53
C LEU A 211 5.58 5.18 -27.20
N MET A 212 5.71 6.05 -28.20
CA MET A 212 6.33 7.38 -28.07
C MET A 212 5.53 8.42 -28.88
N PHE A 213 5.86 9.70 -28.77
CA PHE A 213 5.00 10.78 -29.27
C PHE A 213 5.33 11.27 -30.67
N ASP A 214 6.58 11.12 -31.10
CA ASP A 214 6.99 11.34 -32.47
C ASP A 214 8.07 10.34 -32.90
N ALA A 215 8.32 10.23 -34.20
CA ALA A 215 9.40 9.38 -34.72
C ALA A 215 10.80 9.98 -34.51
N ALA A 216 10.88 11.23 -34.05
CA ALA A 216 12.14 11.96 -33.86
C ALA A 216 12.71 11.82 -32.43
N GLY A 217 11.94 11.26 -31.49
CA GLY A 217 12.35 11.09 -30.10
C GLY A 217 11.95 12.20 -29.14
N ALA A 218 11.02 13.10 -29.48
CA ALA A 218 10.56 14.11 -28.52
C ALA A 218 9.75 13.45 -27.39
N ALA A 219 10.35 13.42 -26.21
CA ALA A 219 9.76 12.98 -24.97
C ALA A 219 10.24 13.89 -23.82
N PRO A 220 9.40 14.17 -22.83
CA PRO A 220 7.99 13.79 -22.74
C PRO A 220 7.08 14.65 -23.65
N PHE A 221 5.81 14.27 -23.79
CA PHE A 221 4.79 15.12 -24.42
C PHE A 221 4.33 16.17 -23.42
N VAL A 222 4.41 17.44 -23.80
CA VAL A 222 3.93 18.56 -22.96
C VAL A 222 2.42 18.67 -23.09
N VAL A 223 1.73 18.59 -21.95
CA VAL A 223 0.28 18.75 -21.84
C VAL A 223 -0.06 20.19 -21.44
N ASP A 224 0.56 20.69 -20.37
CA ASP A 224 0.37 22.05 -19.81
C ASP A 224 -1.12 22.41 -19.61
N ALA A 225 -1.86 21.52 -18.93
CA ALA A 225 -3.30 21.67 -18.69
C ALA A 225 -3.61 21.90 -17.21
N GLU A 226 -4.11 23.09 -16.88
CA GLU A 226 -4.62 23.43 -15.56
C GLU A 226 -6.09 23.01 -15.42
N ILE A 227 -6.42 22.27 -14.36
CA ILE A 227 -7.77 21.84 -14.04
C ILE A 227 -8.11 22.16 -12.58
N GLY A 228 -9.28 22.75 -12.37
CA GLY A 228 -9.86 22.90 -11.04
C GLY A 228 -10.90 21.82 -10.77
N GLY A 229 -11.33 21.70 -9.51
CA GLY A 229 -12.36 20.72 -9.12
C GLY A 229 -13.75 20.96 -9.71
N SER A 230 -13.98 22.01 -10.50
CA SER A 230 -15.22 22.27 -11.21
C SER A 230 -14.97 22.80 -12.61
N GLY A 231 -15.97 22.69 -13.50
CA GLY A 231 -15.88 23.14 -14.88
C GLY A 231 -16.22 22.03 -15.88
N SER A 232 -15.90 22.25 -17.15
CA SER A 232 -16.01 21.24 -18.20
C SER A 232 -14.75 20.37 -18.27
N PRO A 233 -14.85 19.08 -18.62
CA PRO A 233 -13.69 18.27 -18.95
C PRO A 233 -12.82 18.92 -20.03
N GLN A 234 -11.50 18.76 -19.89
CA GLN A 234 -10.53 19.12 -20.91
C GLN A 234 -10.09 17.88 -21.66
N GLN A 235 -9.80 18.03 -22.95
CA GLN A 235 -9.32 16.94 -23.80
C GLN A 235 -8.04 17.36 -24.49
N VAL A 236 -7.01 16.53 -24.37
CA VAL A 236 -5.69 16.73 -24.96
C VAL A 236 -5.40 15.58 -25.90
N ARG A 237 -5.12 15.92 -27.16
CA ARG A 237 -4.87 14.94 -28.22
C ARG A 237 -3.38 14.64 -28.28
N VAL A 238 -2.98 13.47 -27.81
CA VAL A 238 -1.59 13.03 -27.69
C VAL A 238 -1.19 12.22 -28.91
N PRO A 239 -0.21 12.65 -29.72
CA PRO A 239 0.25 11.89 -30.88
C PRO A 239 0.99 10.63 -30.42
N LEU A 240 0.88 9.54 -31.18
CA LEU A 240 1.53 8.27 -30.88
C LEU A 240 2.17 7.66 -32.14
N VAL A 241 3.36 7.10 -31.95
CA VAL A 241 4.02 6.16 -32.88
C VAL A 241 4.56 4.97 -32.08
N PRO A 242 4.70 3.78 -32.67
CA PRO A 242 5.38 2.67 -32.00
C PRO A 242 6.84 3.02 -31.74
N LEU A 243 7.31 2.84 -30.50
CA LEU A 243 8.71 3.03 -30.11
C LEU A 243 9.64 2.00 -30.78
N ARG A 244 9.11 0.80 -31.00
CA ARG A 244 9.83 -0.31 -31.63
C ARG A 244 8.86 -1.28 -32.28
N CYS A 245 9.27 -1.84 -33.40
CA CYS A 245 8.58 -2.95 -34.07
C CYS A 245 9.29 -4.28 -33.76
N ASP A 246 9.18 -4.74 -32.50
CA ASP A 246 9.63 -6.06 -32.06
C ASP A 246 8.42 -6.94 -31.71
N PRO A 247 8.16 -8.05 -32.42
CA PRO A 247 7.03 -8.93 -32.15
C PRO A 247 6.97 -9.43 -30.70
N HIS A 248 8.13 -9.70 -30.07
CA HIS A 248 8.15 -10.18 -28.68
C HIS A 248 7.68 -9.08 -27.72
N ALA A 249 8.11 -7.84 -27.97
CA ALA A 249 7.70 -6.69 -27.19
C ALA A 249 6.20 -6.43 -27.28
N VAL A 250 5.57 -6.62 -28.45
CA VAL A 250 4.12 -6.45 -28.63
C VAL A 250 3.34 -7.59 -27.97
N MET A 251 3.73 -8.84 -28.21
CA MET A 251 2.98 -10.01 -27.76
C MET A 251 3.00 -10.23 -26.24
N GLU A 252 4.09 -9.86 -25.57
CA GLU A 252 4.20 -9.99 -24.10
C GLU A 252 3.87 -8.69 -23.35
N ASP A 253 3.36 -7.66 -24.05
CA ASP A 253 3.17 -6.35 -23.44
C ASP A 253 2.07 -6.31 -22.37
N LYS A 254 2.48 -5.90 -21.17
CA LYS A 254 1.58 -5.67 -20.03
C LYS A 254 1.42 -4.20 -19.69
N ARG A 255 2.37 -3.34 -20.08
CA ARG A 255 2.48 -1.96 -19.58
C ARG A 255 2.65 -0.91 -20.68
N GLY A 256 2.73 -1.30 -21.95
CA GLY A 256 2.92 -0.42 -23.10
C GLY A 256 1.76 0.54 -23.35
N THR A 257 0.62 0.37 -22.68
CA THR A 257 -0.52 1.29 -22.70
C THR A 257 -0.83 1.88 -21.32
N ILE A 258 0.14 1.86 -20.40
CA ILE A 258 0.09 2.56 -19.12
C ILE A 258 1.10 3.70 -19.21
N PHE A 259 0.61 4.92 -19.17
CA PHE A 259 1.41 6.13 -19.31
C PHE A 259 1.63 6.77 -17.95
N ASP A 260 2.85 7.24 -17.71
CA ASP A 260 3.18 8.04 -16.53
C ASP A 260 2.94 9.51 -16.87
N ALA A 261 2.10 10.19 -16.09
CA ALA A 261 1.85 11.62 -16.24
C ALA A 261 2.44 12.38 -15.05
N THR A 262 3.20 13.44 -15.34
CA THR A 262 3.68 14.36 -14.30
C THR A 262 2.57 15.35 -13.98
N VAL A 263 2.22 15.42 -12.70
CA VAL A 263 1.17 16.29 -12.19
C VAL A 263 1.67 17.08 -11.00
N GLU A 264 1.20 18.32 -10.87
CA GLU A 264 1.29 19.10 -9.64
C GLU A 264 -0.12 19.25 -9.06
N VAL A 265 -0.29 18.92 -7.77
CA VAL A 265 -1.55 19.13 -7.05
C VAL A 265 -1.24 19.91 -5.79
N ASP A 266 -1.84 21.10 -5.67
CA ASP A 266 -1.64 22.02 -4.54
C ASP A 266 -0.15 22.21 -4.15
N GLY A 267 0.73 22.36 -5.15
CA GLY A 267 2.17 22.56 -4.98
C GLY A 267 3.00 21.29 -4.73
N VAL A 268 2.38 20.10 -4.78
CA VAL A 268 3.08 18.81 -4.71
C VAL A 268 3.17 18.20 -6.10
N THR A 269 4.37 18.13 -6.64
CA THR A 269 4.66 17.50 -7.93
C THR A 269 4.97 16.01 -7.77
N GLY A 270 4.50 15.19 -8.71
CA GLY A 270 4.93 13.80 -8.85
C GLY A 270 4.27 13.12 -10.04
N VAL A 271 4.32 11.78 -10.05
CA VAL A 271 3.88 10.98 -11.20
C VAL A 271 2.65 10.16 -10.85
N VAL A 272 1.68 10.12 -11.77
CA VAL A 272 0.49 9.26 -11.71
C VAL A 272 0.39 8.39 -12.96
N GLU A 273 0.02 7.12 -12.77
CA GLU A 273 -0.21 6.19 -13.87
C GLU A 273 -1.62 6.38 -14.45
N VAL A 274 -1.71 6.59 -15.77
CA VAL A 274 -2.96 6.63 -16.53
C VAL A 274 -2.99 5.44 -17.49
N ALA A 275 -3.74 4.42 -17.11
CA ALA A 275 -3.89 3.20 -17.90
C ALA A 275 -4.98 3.34 -18.96
N ALA A 276 -4.71 2.91 -20.19
CA ALA A 276 -5.75 2.72 -21.19
C ALA A 276 -6.74 1.64 -20.73
N SER A 277 -8.02 1.81 -21.08
CA SER A 277 -9.04 0.77 -20.87
C SER A 277 -8.66 -0.50 -21.66
N ALA A 278 -9.25 -1.64 -21.29
CA ALA A 278 -8.99 -2.89 -22.02
C ALA A 278 -9.37 -2.79 -23.52
N GLU A 279 -10.41 -2.02 -23.83
CA GLU A 279 -10.87 -1.73 -25.20
C GLU A 279 -9.83 -0.91 -25.96
N VAL A 280 -9.48 0.27 -25.45
CA VAL A 280 -8.46 1.16 -26.05
C VAL A 280 -7.11 0.45 -26.16
N LYS A 281 -6.72 -0.33 -25.16
CA LYS A 281 -5.50 -1.16 -25.22
C LYS A 281 -5.55 -2.13 -26.40
N GLY A 282 -6.68 -2.81 -26.62
CA GLY A 282 -6.85 -3.74 -27.73
C GLY A 282 -6.69 -3.05 -29.10
N GLU A 283 -7.32 -1.89 -29.26
CA GLU A 283 -7.22 -1.09 -30.50
C GLU A 283 -5.79 -0.60 -30.76
N VAL A 284 -5.11 -0.10 -29.74
CA VAL A 284 -3.72 0.35 -29.84
C VAL A 284 -2.79 -0.81 -30.21
N LEU A 285 -2.95 -1.99 -29.59
CA LEU A 285 -2.12 -3.15 -29.91
C LEU A 285 -2.36 -3.68 -31.33
N ALA A 286 -3.62 -3.68 -31.79
CA ALA A 286 -3.95 -4.03 -33.18
C ALA A 286 -3.31 -3.05 -34.17
N TRP A 287 -3.43 -1.74 -33.91
CA TRP A 287 -2.80 -0.71 -34.72
C TRP A 287 -1.27 -0.81 -34.74
N VAL A 288 -0.62 -1.10 -33.59
CA VAL A 288 0.83 -1.33 -33.55
C VAL A 288 1.21 -2.56 -34.40
N ALA A 289 0.44 -3.64 -34.32
CA ALA A 289 0.67 -4.84 -35.12
C ALA A 289 0.58 -4.54 -36.63
N ASP A 290 -0.44 -3.78 -37.05
CA ASP A 290 -0.62 -3.37 -38.44
C ASP A 290 0.51 -2.42 -38.90
N TRP A 291 0.84 -1.41 -38.09
CA TRP A 291 1.92 -0.47 -38.34
C TRP A 291 3.26 -1.18 -38.56
N CYS A 292 3.55 -2.18 -37.74
CA CYS A 292 4.78 -2.94 -37.77
C CYS A 292 4.78 -4.13 -38.75
N GLY A 293 3.66 -4.37 -39.44
CA GLY A 293 3.55 -5.46 -40.43
C GLY A 293 3.46 -6.86 -39.82
N PHE A 294 2.94 -6.99 -38.60
CA PHE A 294 2.71 -8.28 -37.92
C PHE A 294 1.31 -8.85 -38.19
N GLY A 295 0.36 -8.04 -38.63
CA GLY A 295 -1.07 -8.39 -38.83
C GLY A 295 -1.38 -9.27 -40.05
N GLY A 296 -0.44 -10.09 -40.52
CA GLY A 296 -0.60 -11.01 -41.65
C GLY A 296 -1.08 -12.40 -41.27
#